data_AF-A0A382HXU0-F1
#
_entry.id   AF-A0A382HXU0-F1
#
_cell.length_a   1.000
_cell.length_b   1.000
_cell.length_c   1.000
_cell.angle_alpha   90.00
_cell.angle_beta   90.00
_cell.angle_gamma   90.00
#
_symmetry.space_group_name_H-M   'P 1'
#
loop_
_entity.id
_entity.type
_entity.pdbx_description
1 polymer ?
#
loop_
_entity_poly.entity_id
_entity_poly.type
_entity_poly.pdbx_seq_one_letter_code
_entity_poly.pdbx_strand_id
1 'polypeptide(L)' 'TAFHKYNLSLGAGLMEVAGKVFRIGHLGDLNELQAAAAIAGAEMAMIDNGIKLKPGSGIAAASEYWRKAIKE' A
#
# COMPACT_ATOMS: atom_id res chain seq x y z
N THR A 1 -0.94 -9.25 -9.58
CA THR A 1 -1.26 -9.81 -8.26
C THR A 1 -2.20 -8.95 -7.44
N ALA A 2 -1.86 -7.69 -7.10
CA ALA A 2 -2.70 -6.83 -6.25
C ALA A 2 -4.19 -6.76 -6.68
N PHE A 3 -4.46 -6.41 -7.94
CA PHE A 3 -5.84 -6.29 -8.45
C PHE A 3 -6.59 -7.63 -8.45
N HIS A 4 -6.03 -8.67 -9.11
CA HIS A 4 -6.74 -9.94 -9.29
C HIS A 4 -6.85 -10.81 -8.01
N LYS A 5 -5.83 -10.81 -7.14
CA LYS A 5 -5.78 -11.68 -5.95
C LYS A 5 -6.35 -11.00 -4.71
N TYR A 6 -6.16 -9.69 -4.58
CA TYR A 6 -6.51 -8.93 -3.36
C TYR A 6 -7.57 -7.86 -3.59
N ASN A 7 -8.12 -7.75 -4.80
CA ASN A 7 -9.09 -6.70 -5.17
C ASN A 7 -8.57 -5.29 -4.83
N LEU A 8 -7.25 -5.08 -4.93
CA LEU A 8 -6.59 -3.81 -4.62
C LEU A 8 -6.17 -3.11 -5.91
N SER A 9 -6.84 -1.99 -6.20
CA SER A 9 -6.49 -1.11 -7.31
C SER A 9 -5.27 -0.25 -6.96
N LEU A 10 -4.22 -0.37 -7.77
CA LEU A 10 -3.01 0.45 -7.70
C LEU A 10 -2.78 1.14 -9.05
N GLY A 11 -2.27 2.37 -9.03
CA GLY A 11 -1.94 3.08 -10.25
C GLY A 11 -0.67 2.50 -10.88
N ALA A 12 -0.72 2.17 -12.17
CA ALA A 12 0.49 1.82 -12.91
C ALA A 12 1.40 3.05 -13.14
N GLY A 13 2.70 2.81 -13.28
CA GLY A 13 3.64 3.79 -13.84
C GLY A 13 3.26 4.14 -15.28
N LEU A 14 3.50 5.39 -15.67
CA LEU A 14 3.18 5.92 -16.99
C LEU A 14 4.46 6.37 -17.71
N MET A 15 4.42 6.43 -19.05
CA MET A 15 5.51 6.95 -19.88
C MET A 15 6.87 6.31 -19.53
N GLU A 16 7.89 7.11 -19.17
CA GLU A 16 9.27 6.65 -18.90
C GLU A 16 9.39 5.65 -17.74
N VAL A 17 8.39 5.59 -16.86
CA VAL A 17 8.35 4.69 -15.69
C VAL A 17 7.30 3.58 -15.83
N ALA A 18 6.74 3.37 -17.01
CA ALA A 18 5.87 2.24 -17.29
C ALA A 18 6.55 0.91 -16.94
N GLY A 19 5.88 0.09 -16.12
CA GLY A 19 6.41 -1.19 -15.62
C GLY A 19 7.52 -1.09 -14.57
N LYS A 20 8.00 0.11 -14.22
CA LYS A 20 9.08 0.32 -13.23
C LYS A 20 8.55 0.66 -11.83
N VAL A 21 7.38 1.30 -11.76
CA VAL A 21 6.78 1.78 -10.52
C VAL A 21 5.29 1.47 -10.46
N PHE A 22 4.74 1.51 -9.25
CA PHE A 22 3.31 1.59 -8.98
C PHE A 22 3.02 2.78 -8.06
N ARG A 23 1.76 3.22 -7.98
CA ARG A 23 1.32 4.39 -7.22
C ARG A 23 0.18 4.01 -6.28
N ILE A 24 0.24 4.49 -5.05
CA ILE A 24 -0.83 4.41 -4.05
C ILE A 24 -1.48 5.79 -3.98
N GLY A 25 -2.76 5.90 -4.32
CA GLY A 25 -3.52 7.14 -4.15
C GLY A 25 -4.01 7.29 -2.71
N HIS A 26 -3.92 8.49 -2.15
CA HIS A 26 -4.25 8.78 -0.75
C HIS A 26 -4.87 10.19 -0.62
N LEU A 27 -5.92 10.45 -1.40
CA LEU A 27 -6.63 11.73 -1.48
C LEU A 27 -8.14 11.47 -1.52
N GLY A 28 -8.94 12.43 -1.06
CA GLY A 28 -10.41 12.35 -1.05
C GLY A 28 -10.97 11.89 0.30
N ASP A 29 -12.14 11.25 0.27
CA ASP A 29 -12.77 10.63 1.44
C ASP A 29 -12.06 9.31 1.77
N LEU A 30 -10.92 9.44 2.47
CA LEU A 30 -10.02 8.35 2.80
C LEU A 30 -9.50 8.52 4.22
N ASN A 31 -9.79 7.53 5.06
CA ASN A 31 -9.26 7.44 6.42
C ASN A 31 -8.05 6.50 6.51
N GLU A 32 -7.44 6.46 7.69
CA GLU A 32 -6.22 5.72 7.97
C GLU A 32 -6.41 4.20 7.89
N LEU A 33 -7.60 3.68 8.19
CA LEU A 33 -7.88 2.25 8.04
C LEU A 33 -8.01 1.83 6.57
N GLN A 34 -8.50 2.71 5.70
CA GLN A 34 -8.49 2.49 4.26
C GLN A 34 -7.05 2.58 3.71
N ALA A 35 -6.25 3.54 4.18
CA ALA A 35 -4.83 3.62 3.85
C ALA A 35 -4.06 2.36 4.34
N ALA A 36 -4.39 1.85 5.52
CA ALA A 36 -3.82 0.64 6.09
C ALA A 36 -4.04 -0.57 5.18
N ALA A 37 -5.26 -0.73 4.64
CA ALA A 37 -5.58 -1.80 3.71
C ALA A 37 -4.72 -1.73 2.44
N ALA A 38 -4.48 -0.53 1.90
CA ALA A 38 -3.63 -0.35 0.73
C ALA A 38 -2.17 -0.72 1.01
N ILE A 39 -1.62 -0.34 2.17
CA ILE A 39 -0.25 -0.70 2.58
C ILE A 39 -0.13 -2.23 2.74
N ALA A 40 -1.03 -2.84 3.53
CA ALA A 40 -1.00 -4.27 3.77
C ALA A 40 -1.17 -5.09 2.48
N GLY A 41 -2.09 -4.70 1.61
CA GLY A 41 -2.30 -5.36 0.32
C GLY A 41 -1.12 -5.19 -0.64
N ALA A 42 -0.44 -4.03 -0.62
CA ALA A 42 0.80 -3.83 -1.38
C ALA A 42 1.93 -4.72 -0.87
N GLU A 43 2.13 -4.84 0.46
CA GLU A 43 3.12 -5.75 1.05
C GLU A 43 2.88 -7.20 0.61
N MET A 44 1.64 -7.70 0.76
CA MET A 44 1.27 -9.05 0.34
C MET A 44 1.53 -9.28 -1.15
N ALA A 45 1.14 -8.32 -2.00
CA ALA A 45 1.37 -8.42 -3.43
C ALA A 45 2.86 -8.39 -3.80
N MET A 46 3.69 -7.60 -3.11
CA MET A 46 5.14 -7.56 -3.33
C MET A 46 5.80 -8.88 -2.95
N ILE A 47 5.45 -9.43 -1.78
CA ILE A 47 5.97 -10.73 -1.30
C ILE A 47 5.60 -11.85 -2.27
N ASP A 48 4.35 -11.90 -2.73
CA ASP A 48 3.89 -12.88 -3.72
C ASP A 48 4.63 -12.79 -5.07
N ASN A 49 5.21 -11.63 -5.40
CA ASN A 49 6.04 -11.43 -6.60
C ASN A 49 7.54 -11.60 -6.30
N GLY A 50 7.91 -12.20 -5.16
CA GLY A 50 9.28 -12.56 -4.82
C GLY A 50 10.12 -11.44 -4.22
N ILE A 51 9.53 -10.30 -3.87
CA ILE A 51 10.24 -9.22 -3.16
C ILE A 51 10.50 -9.65 -1.72
N LYS A 52 11.76 -9.59 -1.29
CA LYS A 52 12.18 -9.92 0.08
C LYS A 52 11.81 -8.79 1.03
N LEU A 53 10.62 -8.90 1.61
CA LEU A 53 10.07 -7.97 2.60
C LEU A 53 9.69 -8.74 3.87
N LYS A 54 9.85 -8.11 5.04
CA LYS A 54 9.30 -8.65 6.30
C LYS A 54 7.78 -8.41 6.31
N PRO A 55 6.94 -9.45 6.35
CA PRO A 55 5.48 -9.27 6.38
C PRO A 55 5.05 -8.37 7.54
N GLY A 56 4.19 -7.40 7.24
CA GLY A 56 3.59 -6.49 8.22
C GLY A 56 4.48 -5.31 8.63
N SER A 57 5.68 -5.17 8.07
CA SER A 57 6.61 -4.09 8.44
C SER A 57 6.07 -2.69 8.15
N GLY A 58 5.46 -2.50 6.97
CA GLY A 58 4.92 -1.21 6.54
C GLY A 58 3.67 -0.83 7.33
N ILE A 59 2.74 -1.77 7.54
CA ILE A 59 1.54 -1.49 8.33
C ILE A 59 1.85 -1.24 9.81
N ALA A 60 2.85 -1.92 10.38
CA ALA A 60 3.28 -1.66 11.75
C ALA A 60 3.81 -0.22 11.89
N ALA A 61 4.67 0.21 10.97
CA ALA A 61 5.21 1.58 10.97
C ALA A 61 4.10 2.63 10.78
N ALA A 62 3.18 2.42 9.83
CA ALA A 62 2.06 3.34 9.59
C ALA A 62 1.12 3.43 10.81
N SER A 63 0.79 2.29 11.41
CA SER A 63 -0.06 2.22 12.61
C SER A 63 0.57 2.97 13.78
N GLU A 64 1.88 2.83 13.99
CA GLU A 64 2.58 3.56 15.03
C GLU A 64 2.56 5.08 14.80
N TYR A 65 2.74 5.51 13.55
CA TYR A 65 2.64 6.93 13.19
C TYR A 65 1.24 7.48 13.43
N TRP A 66 0.20 6.84 12.89
CA TRP A 66 -1.18 7.31 13.02
C TRP A 66 -1.66 7.37 14.47
N ARG A 67 -1.33 6.36 15.29
CA ARG A 67 -1.65 6.38 16.73
C ARG A 67 -1.06 7.57 17.49
N LYS A 68 0.06 8.14 17.02
CA LYS A 68 0.71 9.31 17.63
C LYS A 68 0.24 10.63 16.99
N ALA A 69 -0.12 10.60 15.71
CA ALA A 69 -0.42 11.78 14.91
C ALA A 69 -1.89 12.19 14.96
N ILE A 70 -2.82 11.24 15.01
CA ILE A 70 -4.26 11.51 15.07
C ILE A 70 -4.60 12.05 16.45
N LYS A 71 -5.18 13.24 16.48
CA LYS A 71 -5.78 13.87 17.66
C LYS A 71 -7.29 13.95 17.44
N GLU A 72 -8.05 13.81 18.52
CA GLU A 72 -9.52 13.97 18.51
C GLU A 72 -9.96 15.32 17.94
#